data_AF-A0A8J2ADR1-F1
#
_entry.id   AF-A0A8J2ADR1-F1
#
_cell.length_a   1.000
_cell.length_b   1.000
_cell.length_c   1.000
_cell.angle_alpha   90.00
_cell.angle_beta   90.00
_cell.angle_gamma   90.00
#
_symmetry.space_group_name_H-M   'P 1'
#
loop_
_entity.id
_entity.type
_entity.pdbx_description
1 polymer ?
#
loop_
_entity_poly.entity_id
_entity_poly.type
_entity_poly.pdbx_seq_one_letter_code
_entity_poly.pdbx_strand_id
1 'polypeptide(L)'
;MAATPSTSSQRAYAAGDAIWVYTTETRMAENKKKEHVCYMQVMDHRQGNFRPRLGLSEGWVPGIVTSPFKPERYSEKETGSHVQFEFSWPLWFNPRGAIMEKQDLFYYTKPHLVLPRQEQAPFQPDARVGGRGGGVQSSRRPFLVRDHTSGYQPELCIIAFRWGGADIPDSSPGELLGITNRYLYRLIDDGLRPELKTNYEIWSVFVEDKADCERLADSMHLLFPDTHPAKRAKNVVGMYFLQPTGFDTMSQPALMTGDDNGAGSLEYECLYRMMRSAERCGIVTRRNGRTVSV
;
A
#
# COMPACT_ATOMS: atom_id res chain seq x y z
N MET A 1 -17.21 -18.07 -13.98
CA MET A 1 -17.16 -18.96 -12.81
C MET A 1 -15.88 -18.64 -12.05
N ALA A 2 -15.99 -17.91 -10.93
CA ALA A 2 -14.84 -17.56 -10.11
C ALA A 2 -14.31 -18.80 -9.40
N ALA A 3 -13.01 -19.05 -9.51
CA ALA A 3 -12.35 -20.12 -8.78
C ALA A 3 -12.62 -19.94 -7.28
N THR A 4 -13.33 -20.91 -6.69
CA THR A 4 -13.45 -21.02 -5.23
C THR A 4 -12.02 -21.10 -4.67
N PRO A 5 -11.63 -20.29 -3.68
CA PRO A 5 -10.30 -20.43 -3.09
C PRO A 5 -10.19 -21.81 -2.49
N SER A 6 -9.42 -22.68 -3.15
CA SER A 6 -9.07 -24.02 -2.72
C SER A 6 -8.33 -23.91 -1.38
N THR A 7 -8.87 -24.52 -0.32
CA THR A 7 -8.17 -25.30 0.73
C THR A 7 -6.70 -24.95 1.06
N SER A 8 -6.29 -23.68 1.04
CA SER A 8 -4.94 -23.25 1.46
C SER A 8 -4.78 -23.28 2.98
N SER A 9 -5.89 -23.44 3.72
CA SER A 9 -5.94 -23.51 5.17
C SER A 9 -5.30 -24.76 5.80
N GLN A 10 -4.80 -25.71 4.99
CA GLN A 10 -4.30 -27.00 5.47
C GLN A 10 -2.81 -27.25 5.20
N ARG A 11 -2.05 -26.24 4.78
CA ARG A 11 -0.62 -26.42 4.50
C ARG A 11 0.23 -26.20 5.75
N ALA A 12 1.10 -27.16 6.06
CA ALA A 12 2.17 -26.96 7.02
C ALA A 12 3.30 -26.12 6.41
N TYR A 13 3.94 -25.30 7.24
CA TYR A 13 5.10 -24.49 6.85
C TYR A 13 6.27 -24.79 7.78
N ALA A 14 7.46 -24.95 7.21
CA ALA A 14 8.70 -25.03 7.98
C ALA A 14 9.23 -23.63 8.31
N ALA A 15 10.05 -23.52 9.35
CA ALA A 15 10.81 -22.29 9.57
C ALA A 15 11.77 -22.06 8.40
N GLY A 16 11.86 -20.82 7.92
CA GLY A 16 12.60 -20.43 6.72
C GLY A 16 11.79 -20.49 5.42
N ASP A 17 10.58 -21.07 5.42
CA ASP A 17 9.75 -21.11 4.21
C ASP A 17 9.42 -19.69 3.74
N ALA A 18 9.65 -19.43 2.45
CA ALA A 18 9.22 -18.22 1.80
C ALA A 18 7.71 -18.25 1.53
N ILE A 19 7.02 -17.19 1.94
CA ILE A 19 5.56 -17.07 1.84
C ILE A 19 5.13 -15.71 1.30
N TRP A 20 3.92 -15.66 0.77
CA TRP A 20 3.15 -14.43 0.61
C TRP A 20 2.18 -14.32 1.77
N VAL A 21 2.11 -13.15 2.40
CA VAL A 21 1.18 -12.85 3.47
C VAL A 21 0.26 -11.73 3.03
N TYR A 22 -1.05 -11.91 3.18
CA TYR A 22 -2.00 -10.84 2.96
C TYR A 22 -1.98 -9.92 4.18
N THR A 23 -1.55 -8.69 3.95
CA THR A 23 -1.53 -7.64 4.96
C THR A 23 -2.68 -6.67 4.76
N THR A 24 -3.16 -6.11 5.85
CA THR A 24 -4.14 -5.04 5.85
C THR A 24 -3.62 -3.89 6.67
N GLU A 25 -3.95 -2.68 6.27
CA GLU A 25 -3.66 -1.45 6.98
C GLU A 25 -4.13 -1.61 8.42
N THR A 26 -3.21 -1.56 9.38
CA THR A 26 -3.58 -1.66 10.78
C THR A 26 -4.31 -0.38 11.15
N ARG A 27 -5.64 -0.48 11.29
CA ARG A 27 -6.49 0.63 11.69
C ARG A 27 -6.52 0.68 13.22
N MET A 28 -5.51 1.30 13.83
CA MET A 28 -5.46 1.39 15.30
C MET A 28 -6.41 2.48 15.81
N ALA A 29 -7.41 2.07 16.59
CA ALA A 29 -8.17 2.96 17.45
C ALA A 29 -7.46 3.04 18.79
N GLU A 30 -6.29 3.70 18.84
CA GLU A 30 -5.44 3.72 20.04
C GLU A 30 -6.10 4.41 21.24
N ASN A 31 -7.18 5.17 21.02
CA ASN A 31 -8.06 5.64 22.06
C ASN A 31 -9.46 5.80 21.48
N LYS A 32 -10.52 5.55 22.25
CA LYS A 32 -11.93 5.80 21.88
C LYS A 32 -12.26 7.26 21.51
N LYS A 33 -11.24 8.13 21.36
CA LYS A 33 -11.29 9.56 21.06
C LYS A 33 -10.21 10.05 20.08
N LYS A 34 -9.34 9.18 19.55
CA LYS A 34 -8.34 9.57 18.54
C LYS A 34 -8.44 8.64 17.33
N GLU A 35 -8.70 9.24 16.18
CA GLU A 35 -9.02 8.54 14.95
C GLU A 35 -7.80 7.83 14.34
N HIS A 36 -8.09 6.67 13.75
CA HIS A 36 -7.38 5.98 12.67
C HIS A 36 -5.91 6.36 12.41
N VAL A 37 -4.97 5.89 13.22
CA VAL A 37 -3.58 5.83 12.74
C VAL A 37 -3.52 4.70 11.72
N CYS A 38 -3.22 5.07 10.48
CA CYS A 38 -3.21 4.19 9.32
C CYS A 38 -1.76 3.88 8.96
N TYR A 39 -1.36 2.62 8.96
CA TYR A 39 0.01 2.26 8.66
C TYR A 39 0.10 1.48 7.36
N MET A 40 1.03 1.92 6.51
CA MET A 40 1.30 1.30 5.23
C MET A 40 2.71 0.73 5.19
N GLN A 41 2.84 -0.35 4.45
CA GLN A 41 4.12 -1.01 4.22
C GLN A 41 4.81 -0.38 3.02
N VAL A 42 6.10 -0.07 3.14
CA VAL A 42 6.87 0.54 2.05
C VAL A 42 8.01 -0.38 1.62
N MET A 43 8.33 -0.39 0.33
CA MET A 43 9.40 -1.25 -0.20
C MET A 43 10.78 -0.72 0.18
N ASP A 44 10.93 0.60 0.24
CA ASP A 44 12.15 1.26 0.66
C ASP A 44 11.85 2.52 1.47
N HIS A 45 12.88 3.02 2.17
CA HIS A 45 12.78 4.24 2.97
C HIS A 45 12.44 5.47 2.13
N ARG A 46 12.64 5.43 0.80
CA ARG A 46 12.37 6.57 -0.06
C ARG A 46 10.87 6.75 -0.27
N GLN A 47 10.13 5.67 -0.39
CA GLN A 47 8.67 5.69 -0.50
C GLN A 47 7.97 6.23 0.76
N GLY A 48 8.56 6.00 1.94
CA GLY A 48 8.02 6.48 3.21
C GLY A 48 8.46 7.90 3.59
N ASN A 49 9.67 8.33 3.20
CA ASN A 49 10.23 9.63 3.60
C ASN A 49 10.16 10.73 2.54
N PHE A 50 10.12 10.39 1.25
CA PHE A 50 9.97 11.41 0.21
C PHE A 50 8.49 11.74 0.08
N ARG A 51 8.18 13.04 -0.03
CA ARG A 51 6.83 13.48 -0.34
C ARG A 51 6.60 13.41 -1.86
N PRO A 52 5.51 12.79 -2.33
CA PRO A 52 4.40 12.19 -1.56
C PRO A 52 4.74 10.81 -0.99
N ARG A 53 4.08 10.44 0.11
CA ARG A 53 4.35 9.17 0.81
C ARG A 53 3.54 8.05 0.14
N LEU A 54 4.21 7.02 -0.35
CA LEU A 54 3.61 5.88 -1.06
C LEU A 54 3.80 4.59 -0.25
N GLY A 55 2.77 3.76 -0.17
CA GLY A 55 2.89 2.44 0.45
C GLY A 55 1.70 1.53 0.17
N LEU A 56 1.87 0.24 0.46
CA LEU A 56 0.81 -0.76 0.39
C LEU A 56 -0.05 -0.67 1.65
N SER A 57 -1.34 -0.37 1.46
CA SER A 57 -2.35 -0.39 2.52
C SER A 57 -2.97 -1.78 2.67
N GLU A 58 -3.38 -2.45 1.58
CA GLU A 58 -3.86 -3.83 1.66
C GLU A 58 -3.29 -4.64 0.49
N GLY A 59 -2.86 -5.88 0.71
CA GLY A 59 -2.39 -6.74 -0.37
C GLY A 59 -1.41 -7.82 0.05
N TRP A 60 -0.89 -8.57 -0.93
CA TRP A 60 0.07 -9.64 -0.68
C TRP A 60 1.50 -9.12 -0.66
N VAL A 61 2.20 -9.46 0.42
CA VAL A 61 3.58 -9.03 0.68
C VAL A 61 4.47 -10.23 0.98
N PRO A 62 5.74 -10.17 0.58
CA PRO A 62 6.66 -11.26 0.84
C PRO A 62 7.00 -11.35 2.33
N GLY A 63 7.05 -12.58 2.85
CA GLY A 63 7.47 -12.89 4.21
C GLY A 63 8.22 -14.21 4.30
N ILE A 64 8.78 -14.45 5.48
CA ILE A 64 9.53 -15.66 5.82
C ILE A 64 8.96 -16.23 7.11
N VAL A 65 8.64 -17.51 7.13
CA VAL A 65 8.13 -18.19 8.33
C VAL A 65 9.24 -18.26 9.38
N THR A 66 9.01 -17.75 10.58
CA THR A 66 10.02 -17.71 11.65
C THR A 66 9.93 -18.91 12.59
N SER A 67 8.79 -19.60 12.63
CA SER A 67 8.57 -20.79 13.45
C SER A 67 7.71 -21.81 12.70
N PRO A 68 7.98 -23.14 12.81
CA PRO A 68 7.22 -24.14 12.08
C PRO A 68 5.72 -24.09 12.42
N PHE A 69 4.88 -24.02 11.40
CA PHE A 69 3.42 -24.03 11.52
C PHE A 69 2.85 -25.40 11.17
N LYS A 70 1.95 -25.91 12.02
CA LYS A 70 1.21 -27.16 11.80
C LYS A 70 -0.31 -26.90 11.81
N PRO A 71 -1.02 -27.18 10.70
CA PRO A 71 -2.47 -26.91 10.58
C PRO A 71 -3.30 -27.56 11.68
N GLU A 72 -2.96 -28.78 12.08
CA GLU A 72 -3.62 -29.53 13.15
C GLU A 72 -3.54 -28.88 14.55
N ARG A 73 -2.67 -27.87 14.74
CA ARG A 73 -2.56 -27.10 15.98
C ARG A 73 -3.24 -25.74 15.91
N TYR A 74 -3.81 -25.37 14.77
CA TYR A 74 -4.40 -24.06 14.55
C TYR A 74 -5.70 -23.87 15.36
N SER A 75 -5.78 -22.74 16.07
CA SER A 75 -6.97 -22.27 16.78
C SER A 75 -7.19 -20.80 16.45
N GLU A 76 -8.37 -20.47 15.92
CA GLU A 76 -8.71 -19.08 15.58
C GLU A 76 -8.67 -18.13 16.78
N LYS A 77 -8.85 -18.68 18.00
CA LYS A 77 -8.88 -17.90 19.25
C LYS A 77 -7.49 -17.66 19.85
N GLU A 78 -6.47 -18.43 19.44
CA GLU A 78 -5.15 -18.39 20.07
C GLU A 78 -4.10 -17.86 19.10
N THR A 79 -3.64 -16.62 19.31
CA THR A 79 -2.64 -15.97 18.44
C THR A 79 -1.37 -16.81 18.27
N GLY A 80 -0.89 -17.49 19.31
CA GLY A 80 0.30 -18.34 19.25
C GLY A 80 0.16 -19.58 18.33
N SER A 81 -1.07 -19.95 17.95
CA SER A 81 -1.33 -21.04 17.00
C SER A 81 -1.35 -20.61 15.52
N HIS A 82 -1.21 -19.31 15.26
CA HIS A 82 -1.21 -18.72 13.91
C HIS A 82 0.15 -18.89 13.23
N VAL A 83 0.23 -18.61 11.93
CA VAL A 83 1.51 -18.62 11.21
C VAL A 83 2.36 -17.47 11.71
N GLN A 84 3.54 -17.78 12.27
CA GLN A 84 4.51 -16.79 12.72
C GLN A 84 5.50 -16.48 11.58
N PHE A 85 5.69 -15.21 11.27
CA PHE A 85 6.52 -14.79 10.13
C PHE A 85 7.16 -13.42 10.33
N GLU A 86 8.15 -13.11 9.50
CA GLU A 86 8.72 -11.77 9.35
C GLU A 86 8.49 -11.24 7.94
N PHE A 87 8.22 -9.94 7.80
CA PHE A 87 8.07 -9.32 6.47
C PHE A 87 9.44 -9.12 5.82
N SER A 88 9.53 -9.39 4.51
CA SER A 88 10.72 -9.00 3.75
C SER A 88 10.80 -7.48 3.52
N TRP A 89 9.69 -6.76 3.64
CA TRP A 89 9.61 -5.29 3.66
C TRP A 89 9.33 -4.81 5.10
N PRO A 90 10.34 -4.67 5.97
CA PRO A 90 10.11 -4.43 7.40
C PRO A 90 9.67 -3.00 7.71
N LEU A 91 9.67 -2.10 6.72
CA LEU A 91 9.42 -0.69 6.94
C LEU A 91 7.94 -0.37 6.90
N TRP A 92 7.47 0.22 7.99
CA TRP A 92 6.10 0.67 8.18
C TRP A 92 6.10 2.16 8.45
N PHE A 93 5.23 2.87 7.75
CA PHE A 93 5.10 4.32 7.85
C PHE A 93 3.65 4.69 8.12
N ASN A 94 3.44 5.75 8.90
CA ASN A 94 2.14 6.39 9.02
C ASN A 94 1.88 7.34 7.82
N PRO A 95 0.68 7.94 7.70
CA PRO A 95 0.35 8.82 6.57
C PRO A 95 1.17 10.12 6.56
N ARG A 96 1.82 10.44 7.69
CA ARG A 96 2.68 11.61 7.86
C ARG A 96 4.13 11.33 7.45
N GLY A 97 4.49 10.07 7.15
CA GLY A 97 5.85 9.66 6.80
C GLY A 97 6.74 9.39 8.01
N ALA A 98 6.17 9.25 9.22
CA ALA A 98 6.94 8.79 10.37
C ALA A 98 7.11 7.27 10.33
N ILE A 99 8.35 6.81 10.54
CA ILE A 99 8.69 5.40 10.70
C ILE A 99 8.05 4.88 11.98
N MET A 100 7.46 3.68 11.92
CA MET A 100 7.11 2.95 13.12
C MET A 100 8.33 2.19 13.65
N GLU A 101 8.77 2.54 14.86
CA GLU A 101 9.64 1.67 15.65
C GLU A 101 8.83 0.46 16.11
N LYS A 102 8.80 -0.61 15.31
CA LYS A 102 8.20 -1.87 15.73
C LYS A 102 9.22 -2.68 16.51
N GLN A 103 8.90 -2.93 17.79
CA GLN A 103 9.75 -3.65 18.73
C GLN A 103 9.80 -5.16 18.46
N ASP A 104 8.78 -5.70 17.78
CA ASP A 104 8.69 -7.12 17.46
C ASP A 104 9.23 -7.42 16.05
N LEU A 105 10.21 -8.33 15.99
CA LEU A 105 10.79 -8.81 14.73
C LEU A 105 9.84 -9.73 13.94
N PHE A 106 8.75 -10.20 14.55
CA PHE A 106 7.83 -11.19 13.97
C PHE A 106 6.35 -10.84 14.19
N TYR A 107 5.51 -11.42 13.33
CA TYR A 107 4.07 -11.21 13.25
C TYR A 107 3.33 -12.54 13.23
N TYR A 108 2.04 -12.50 13.54
CA TYR A 108 1.14 -13.65 13.45
C TYR A 108 0.02 -13.36 12.46
N THR A 109 -0.29 -14.33 11.60
CA THR A 109 -1.42 -14.22 10.66
C THR A 109 -2.20 -15.53 10.51
N LYS A 110 -3.48 -15.42 10.15
CA LYS A 110 -4.34 -16.59 9.95
C LYS A 110 -3.84 -17.40 8.75
N PRO A 111 -3.88 -18.75 8.78
CA PRO A 111 -3.31 -19.58 7.72
C PRO A 111 -3.89 -19.32 6.32
N HIS A 112 -5.17 -18.94 6.22
CA HIS A 112 -5.82 -18.61 4.95
C HIS A 112 -5.34 -17.28 4.33
N LEU A 113 -4.61 -16.46 5.09
CA LEU A 113 -3.95 -15.24 4.64
C LEU A 113 -2.47 -15.48 4.31
N VAL A 114 -2.08 -16.74 4.12
CA VAL A 114 -0.73 -17.16 3.74
C VAL A 114 -0.80 -18.02 2.49
N LEU A 115 0.06 -17.72 1.52
CA LEU A 115 0.27 -18.54 0.34
C LEU A 115 1.75 -18.93 0.25
N PRO A 116 2.06 -20.15 -0.21
CA PRO A 116 3.44 -20.53 -0.48
C PRO A 116 4.01 -19.62 -1.57
N ARG A 117 5.21 -19.08 -1.35
CA ARG A 117 5.96 -18.42 -2.42
C ARG A 117 6.90 -19.47 -2.97
N GLN A 118 6.66 -19.91 -4.21
CA GLN A 118 7.69 -20.67 -4.91
C GLN A 118 8.91 -19.75 -5.00
N GLU A 119 9.99 -20.10 -4.30
CA GLU A 119 11.28 -19.49 -4.56
C GLU A 119 11.64 -19.85 -5.99
N GLN A 120 11.43 -18.92 -6.91
CA GLN A 120 12.27 -18.93 -8.10
C GLN A 120 13.70 -18.85 -7.60
N ALA A 121 14.55 -19.73 -8.15
CA ALA A 121 15.90 -19.97 -7.70
C ALA A 121 16.56 -18.68 -7.19
N PRO A 122 17.21 -18.72 -6.01
CA PRO A 122 17.77 -17.54 -5.37
C PRO A 122 18.50 -16.72 -6.42
N PHE A 123 18.13 -15.44 -6.55
CA PHE A 123 18.85 -14.47 -7.38
C PHE A 123 20.32 -14.63 -7.04
N GLN A 124 21.09 -15.30 -7.91
CA GLN A 124 22.53 -15.39 -7.75
C GLN A 124 23.01 -13.96 -7.99
N PRO A 125 23.48 -13.24 -6.95
CA PRO A 125 24.14 -11.98 -7.22
C PRO A 125 25.28 -12.30 -8.17
N ASP A 126 25.32 -11.66 -9.35
CA ASP A 126 26.36 -11.89 -10.35
C ASP A 126 27.72 -12.02 -9.67
N ALA A 127 28.24 -13.24 -9.60
CA ALA A 127 29.52 -13.59 -8.97
C ALA A 127 30.72 -13.11 -9.81
N ARG A 128 30.55 -11.99 -10.53
CA ARG A 128 31.52 -11.40 -11.45
C ARG A 128 31.66 -9.90 -11.23
N VAL A 129 31.95 -9.51 -9.99
CA VAL A 129 32.76 -8.32 -9.74
C VAL A 129 33.87 -8.72 -8.78
N GLY A 130 34.91 -9.34 -9.34
CA GLY A 130 36.19 -9.51 -8.68
C GLY A 130 36.85 -8.14 -8.53
N GLY A 131 36.48 -7.41 -7.47
CA GLY A 131 37.12 -6.17 -7.07
C GLY A 131 37.60 -6.30 -5.64
N ARG A 132 38.88 -6.67 -5.45
CA ARG A 132 39.57 -6.56 -4.16
C ARG A 132 39.74 -5.08 -3.82
N GLY A 133 38.98 -4.56 -2.86
CA GLY A 133 39.18 -3.22 -2.33
C GLY A 133 38.21 -2.93 -1.19
N GLY A 134 38.72 -2.85 0.03
CA GLY A 134 37.95 -2.70 1.26
C GLY A 134 37.13 -1.42 1.33
N GLY A 135 35.96 -1.54 1.98
CA GLY A 135 35.04 -0.45 2.27
C GLY A 135 33.64 -1.01 2.47
N VAL A 136 33.26 -1.28 3.71
CA VAL A 136 31.91 -1.72 4.09
C VAL A 136 30.95 -0.56 3.89
N GLN A 137 30.47 -0.39 2.67
CA GLN A 137 29.18 0.24 2.41
C GLN A 137 28.33 -0.82 1.72
N SER A 138 27.40 -1.39 2.47
CA SER A 138 26.35 -2.22 1.89
C SER A 138 25.48 -1.33 1.01
N SER A 139 25.92 -1.11 -0.23
CA SER A 139 25.03 -0.66 -1.30
C SER A 139 24.13 -1.85 -1.62
N ARG A 140 23.15 -2.08 -0.74
CA ARG A 140 21.94 -2.84 -1.08
C ARG A 140 21.35 -2.07 -2.24
N ARG A 141 21.67 -2.48 -3.47
CA ARG A 141 20.98 -2.01 -4.66
C ARG A 141 19.48 -2.13 -4.34
N PRO A 142 18.68 -1.08 -4.62
CA PRO A 142 17.25 -1.17 -4.37
C PRO A 142 16.78 -2.43 -5.07
N PHE A 143 16.10 -3.29 -4.30
CA PHE A 143 15.41 -4.47 -4.75
C PHE A 143 14.36 -4.03 -5.78
N LEU A 144 14.78 -3.69 -7.00
CA LEU A 144 13.94 -3.64 -8.18
C LEU A 144 13.80 -5.10 -8.60
N VAL A 145 12.99 -5.80 -7.80
CA VAL A 145 12.67 -7.20 -7.97
C VAL A 145 11.89 -7.29 -9.28
N ARG A 146 12.58 -7.71 -10.33
CA ARG A 146 11.97 -8.09 -11.60
C ARG A 146 11.14 -9.39 -11.49
N ASP A 147 11.22 -10.09 -10.37
CA ASP A 147 10.59 -11.40 -10.13
C ASP A 147 9.40 -11.37 -9.16
N HIS A 148 8.75 -10.22 -8.98
CA HIS A 148 7.55 -10.17 -8.15
C HIS A 148 6.40 -10.88 -8.86
N THR A 149 6.17 -12.13 -8.45
CA THR A 149 5.00 -12.98 -8.73
C THR A 149 5.07 -13.78 -10.03
N SER A 150 5.95 -14.80 -10.10
CA SER A 150 5.66 -15.95 -10.94
C SER A 150 4.43 -16.69 -10.41
N GLY A 151 3.24 -16.18 -10.75
CA GLY A 151 1.95 -16.87 -10.56
C GLY A 151 0.86 -16.10 -9.83
N TYR A 152 1.18 -15.11 -8.97
CA TYR A 152 0.15 -14.35 -8.26
C TYR A 152 -0.20 -13.03 -8.99
N GLN A 153 -1.33 -13.04 -9.67
CA GLN A 153 -1.86 -11.88 -10.39
C GLN A 153 -3.18 -11.44 -9.74
N PRO A 154 -3.19 -10.37 -8.91
CA PRO A 154 -4.42 -9.86 -8.33
C PRO A 154 -5.38 -9.40 -9.43
N GLU A 155 -6.68 -9.59 -9.22
CA GLU A 155 -7.69 -9.17 -10.19
C GLU A 155 -7.73 -7.64 -10.32
N LEU A 156 -7.55 -6.93 -9.20
CA LEU A 156 -7.66 -5.48 -9.11
C LEU A 156 -6.55 -4.90 -8.25
N CYS A 157 -5.91 -3.83 -8.71
CA CYS A 157 -5.10 -2.94 -7.89
C CYS A 157 -5.68 -1.52 -7.94
N ILE A 158 -5.89 -0.94 -6.76
CA ILE A 158 -6.32 0.45 -6.59
C ILE A 158 -5.14 1.28 -6.10
N ILE A 159 -4.80 2.33 -6.85
CA ILE A 159 -3.91 3.40 -6.40
C ILE A 159 -4.79 4.51 -5.81
N ALA A 160 -4.88 4.56 -4.49
CA ALA A 160 -5.68 5.53 -3.75
C ALA A 160 -4.84 6.78 -3.44
N PHE A 161 -5.11 7.88 -4.13
CA PHE A 161 -4.53 9.19 -3.81
C PHE A 161 -5.36 9.81 -2.67
N ARG A 162 -4.76 10.06 -1.52
CA ARG A 162 -5.43 10.46 -0.26
C ARG A 162 -4.74 11.68 0.32
N TRP A 163 -5.44 12.45 1.13
CA TRP A 163 -4.81 13.49 1.94
C TRP A 163 -3.89 12.90 3.00
N GLY A 164 -2.65 13.40 3.11
CA GLY A 164 -1.76 13.14 4.24
C GLY A 164 -0.96 14.39 4.61
N GLY A 165 -0.69 14.60 5.90
CA GLY A 165 -0.06 15.82 6.40
C GLY A 165 -0.04 15.88 7.92
N ALA A 166 0.68 16.86 8.48
CA ALA A 166 0.87 16.99 9.92
C ALA A 166 -0.43 17.40 10.66
N ASP A 167 -1.31 18.20 10.03
CA ASP A 167 -2.44 18.81 10.72
C ASP A 167 -3.77 18.69 9.96
N ILE A 168 -3.98 17.59 9.23
CA ILE A 168 -5.34 17.23 8.78
C ILE A 168 -6.23 17.17 10.02
N PRO A 169 -7.24 18.05 10.17
CA PRO A 169 -8.00 18.14 11.40
C PRO A 169 -8.72 16.81 11.67
N ASP A 170 -8.45 16.19 12.82
CA ASP A 170 -9.09 14.94 13.28
C ASP A 170 -10.62 15.09 13.41
N SER A 171 -11.17 16.32 13.36
CA SER A 171 -12.58 16.60 13.60
C SER A 171 -13.01 18.01 13.16
N SER A 172 -12.73 18.40 11.92
CA SER A 172 -13.40 19.61 11.42
C SER A 172 -14.92 19.38 11.43
N PRO A 173 -15.76 20.34 11.86
CA PRO A 173 -17.22 20.18 12.01
C PRO A 173 -17.98 19.84 10.71
N GLY A 174 -17.27 19.78 9.57
CA GLY A 174 -17.42 18.68 8.64
C GLY A 174 -16.03 18.26 8.15
N GLU A 175 -15.71 16.99 7.87
CA GLU A 175 -16.48 16.07 7.00
C GLU A 175 -17.19 16.78 5.81
N LEU A 176 -16.84 18.04 5.54
CA LEU A 176 -17.48 18.95 4.58
C LEU A 176 -16.89 18.64 3.22
N LEU A 177 -17.55 17.69 2.53
CA LEU A 177 -17.50 17.38 1.10
C LEU A 177 -16.79 16.06 0.67
N GLY A 178 -16.85 15.04 1.54
CA GLY A 178 -17.28 13.73 1.05
C GLY A 178 -16.24 12.77 0.45
N ILE A 179 -14.94 12.96 0.67
CA ILE A 179 -13.97 11.91 0.32
C ILE A 179 -12.93 11.69 1.44
N THR A 180 -13.40 11.15 2.57
CA THR A 180 -12.58 10.74 3.71
C THR A 180 -12.03 9.32 3.53
N ASN A 181 -11.02 8.96 4.33
CA ASN A 181 -10.54 7.58 4.48
C ASN A 181 -11.68 6.58 4.75
N ARG A 182 -12.77 7.04 5.37
CA ARG A 182 -14.00 6.27 5.62
C ARG A 182 -14.66 5.76 4.34
N TYR A 183 -14.68 6.54 3.26
CA TYR A 183 -15.23 6.08 1.97
C TYR A 183 -14.38 4.98 1.36
N LEU A 184 -13.05 5.12 1.41
CA LEU A 184 -12.14 4.06 1.00
C LEU A 184 -12.38 2.80 1.84
N TYR A 185 -12.53 2.92 3.15
CA TYR A 185 -12.79 1.75 4.02
C TYR A 185 -14.13 1.10 3.75
N ARG A 186 -15.20 1.87 3.50
CA ARG A 186 -16.49 1.29 3.08
C ARG A 186 -16.38 0.59 1.73
N LEU A 187 -15.70 1.20 0.76
CA LEU A 187 -15.42 0.55 -0.52
C LEU A 187 -14.71 -0.79 -0.30
N ILE A 188 -13.74 -0.84 0.61
CA ILE A 188 -12.98 -2.05 0.94
C ILE A 188 -13.86 -3.08 1.64
N ASP A 189 -14.43 -2.71 2.78
CA ASP A 189 -15.06 -3.64 3.71
C ASP A 189 -16.43 -4.11 3.20
N ASP A 190 -17.19 -3.22 2.56
CA ASP A 190 -18.54 -3.50 2.08
C ASP A 190 -18.56 -3.87 0.58
N GLY A 191 -17.51 -3.52 -0.18
CA GLY A 191 -17.44 -3.75 -1.63
C GLY A 191 -16.38 -4.78 -2.03
N LEU A 192 -15.10 -4.43 -1.90
CA LEU A 192 -13.99 -5.24 -2.43
C LEU A 192 -13.82 -6.56 -1.69
N ARG A 193 -13.87 -6.55 -0.36
CA ARG A 193 -13.59 -7.73 0.47
C ARG A 193 -14.68 -8.81 0.33
N PRO A 194 -15.98 -8.49 0.30
CA PRO A 194 -17.01 -9.50 0.03
C PRO A 194 -16.87 -10.10 -1.38
N GLU A 195 -16.58 -9.30 -2.38
CA GLU A 195 -16.57 -9.72 -3.79
C GLU A 195 -15.26 -10.41 -4.22
N LEU A 196 -14.12 -9.81 -3.88
CA LEU A 196 -12.79 -10.22 -4.33
C LEU A 196 -11.99 -10.94 -3.24
N LYS A 197 -12.45 -10.95 -1.99
CA LYS A 197 -11.77 -11.55 -0.82
C LYS A 197 -10.37 -10.97 -0.58
N THR A 198 -9.34 -11.65 -1.07
CA THR A 198 -7.92 -11.23 -0.99
C THR A 198 -7.30 -11.07 -2.37
N ASN A 199 -8.12 -11.13 -3.43
CA ASN A 199 -7.70 -11.02 -4.82
C ASN A 199 -7.68 -9.55 -5.31
N TYR A 200 -7.30 -8.63 -4.43
CA TYR A 200 -7.10 -7.22 -4.74
C TYR A 200 -5.92 -6.65 -3.96
N GLU A 201 -5.44 -5.48 -4.39
CA GLU A 201 -4.41 -4.72 -3.69
C GLU A 201 -4.74 -3.23 -3.67
N ILE A 202 -4.29 -2.54 -2.63
CA ILE A 202 -4.49 -1.11 -2.44
C ILE A 202 -3.17 -0.47 -2.07
N TRP A 203 -2.72 0.42 -2.94
CA TRP A 203 -1.57 1.27 -2.70
C TRP A 203 -2.06 2.68 -2.40
N SER A 204 -1.65 3.25 -1.27
CA SER A 204 -1.99 4.62 -0.90
C SER A 204 -0.87 5.58 -1.27
N VAL A 205 -1.23 6.70 -1.88
CA VAL A 205 -0.37 7.86 -2.13
C VAL A 205 -0.91 9.02 -1.30
N PHE A 206 -0.17 9.45 -0.30
CA PHE A 206 -0.56 10.55 0.58
C PHE A 206 0.01 11.89 0.09
N VAL A 207 -0.90 12.75 -0.35
CA VAL A 207 -0.67 14.10 -0.88
C VAL A 207 -0.97 15.12 0.20
N GLU A 208 -0.07 16.07 0.42
CA GLU A 208 -0.26 17.15 1.40
C GLU A 208 -0.88 18.41 0.78
N ASP A 209 -0.33 18.82 -0.36
CA ASP A 209 -0.56 20.14 -0.93
C ASP A 209 -0.39 20.13 -2.47
N LYS A 210 -0.53 21.32 -3.06
CA LYS A 210 -0.27 21.58 -4.48
C LYS A 210 1.12 21.13 -4.93
N ALA A 211 2.16 21.37 -4.12
CA ALA A 211 3.53 21.04 -4.49
C ALA A 211 3.73 19.52 -4.59
N ASP A 212 3.07 18.73 -3.74
CA ASP A 212 3.02 17.27 -3.87
C ASP A 212 2.33 16.84 -5.17
N CYS A 213 1.21 17.46 -5.54
CA CYS A 213 0.54 17.16 -6.81
C CYS A 213 1.39 17.48 -8.05
N GLU A 214 2.09 18.61 -8.06
CA GLU A 214 2.99 18.99 -9.16
C GLU A 214 4.16 18.02 -9.27
N ARG A 215 4.81 17.70 -8.13
CA ARG A 215 5.88 16.70 -8.09
C ARG A 215 5.39 15.33 -8.54
N LEU A 216 4.20 14.91 -8.14
CA LEU A 216 3.57 13.68 -8.60
C LEU A 216 3.38 13.68 -10.11
N ALA A 217 2.86 14.78 -10.66
CA ALA A 217 2.66 14.90 -12.09
C ALA A 217 3.98 14.72 -12.86
N ASP A 218 5.10 15.22 -12.34
CA ASP A 218 6.40 15.14 -13.00
C ASP A 218 7.13 13.81 -12.77
N SER A 219 6.93 13.19 -11.60
CA SER A 219 7.66 11.99 -11.17
C SER A 219 6.84 10.68 -11.22
N MET A 220 5.60 10.70 -11.71
CA MET A 220 4.71 9.53 -11.72
C MET A 220 5.36 8.28 -12.34
N HIS A 221 6.11 8.45 -13.43
CA HIS A 221 6.82 7.36 -14.13
C HIS A 221 7.97 6.75 -13.31
N LEU A 222 8.53 7.51 -12.37
CA LEU A 222 9.56 7.04 -11.44
C LEU A 222 8.95 6.34 -10.23
N LEU A 223 7.78 6.80 -9.78
CA LEU A 223 7.04 6.20 -8.67
C LEU A 223 6.36 4.89 -9.09
N PHE A 224 5.82 4.87 -10.31
CA PHE A 224 5.15 3.72 -10.90
C PHE A 224 5.80 3.34 -12.23
N PRO A 225 7.06 2.86 -12.23
CA PRO A 225 7.65 2.25 -13.41
C PRO A 225 6.84 1.02 -13.86
N ASP A 226 7.06 0.52 -15.06
CA ASP A 226 6.34 -0.66 -15.56
C ASP A 226 6.59 -1.93 -14.73
N THR A 227 7.70 -1.94 -13.99
CA THR A 227 8.04 -3.01 -13.04
C THR A 227 7.47 -2.78 -11.64
N HIS A 228 6.67 -1.72 -11.42
CA HIS A 228 6.11 -1.45 -10.10
C HIS A 228 5.17 -2.58 -9.69
N PRO A 229 5.24 -3.12 -8.46
CA PRO A 229 4.41 -4.25 -8.06
C PRO A 229 2.91 -3.99 -8.20
N ALA A 230 2.45 -2.76 -7.99
CA ALA A 230 1.04 -2.39 -8.20
C ALA A 230 0.54 -2.65 -9.64
N LYS A 231 1.43 -2.63 -10.64
CA LYS A 231 1.08 -2.88 -12.04
C LYS A 231 0.99 -4.36 -12.42
N ARG A 232 1.24 -5.28 -11.49
CA ARG A 232 1.08 -6.72 -11.74
C ARG A 232 -0.38 -7.16 -11.85
N ALA A 233 -1.31 -6.39 -11.29
CA ALA A 233 -2.73 -6.71 -11.32
C ALA A 233 -3.27 -6.75 -12.75
N LYS A 234 -4.32 -7.55 -12.99
CA LYS A 234 -5.01 -7.54 -14.29
C LYS A 234 -5.62 -6.18 -14.60
N ASN A 235 -6.18 -5.54 -13.58
CA ASN A 235 -6.78 -4.21 -13.67
C ASN A 235 -6.09 -3.28 -12.68
N VAL A 236 -5.67 -2.09 -13.13
CA VAL A 236 -5.06 -1.06 -12.29
C VAL A 236 -5.86 0.23 -12.45
N VAL A 237 -6.37 0.75 -11.33
CA VAL A 237 -7.20 1.95 -11.33
C VAL A 237 -6.68 2.97 -10.33
N GLY A 238 -6.72 4.25 -10.72
CA GLY A 238 -6.44 5.38 -9.83
C GLY A 238 -7.74 5.91 -9.25
N MET A 239 -7.82 6.02 -7.93
CA MET A 239 -8.94 6.63 -7.21
C MET A 239 -8.45 7.84 -6.42
N TYR A 240 -9.13 8.96 -6.58
CA TYR A 240 -8.70 10.26 -6.04
C TYR A 240 -9.61 10.66 -4.89
N PHE A 241 -9.09 10.46 -3.69
CA PHE A 241 -9.66 10.91 -2.42
C PHE A 241 -9.06 12.27 -2.05
N LEU A 242 -9.08 13.17 -3.03
CA LEU A 242 -8.53 14.53 -2.98
C LEU A 242 -9.63 15.49 -3.44
N GLN A 243 -9.81 16.58 -2.71
CA GLN A 243 -10.79 17.60 -3.06
C GLN A 243 -10.09 18.93 -3.36
N PRO A 244 -10.22 19.47 -4.58
CA PRO A 244 -9.75 20.82 -4.85
C PRO A 244 -10.51 21.83 -3.98
N THR A 245 -9.79 22.69 -3.26
CA THR A 245 -10.39 23.73 -2.41
C THR A 245 -10.28 25.12 -3.02
N GLY A 246 -9.59 25.28 -4.14
CA GLY A 246 -9.41 26.56 -4.84
C GLY A 246 -10.66 27.13 -5.54
N PHE A 247 -11.86 26.75 -5.12
CA PHE A 247 -13.11 27.21 -5.75
C PHE A 247 -13.55 28.61 -5.32
N ASP A 248 -13.03 29.13 -4.23
CA ASP A 248 -13.52 30.38 -3.67
C ASP A 248 -12.38 31.21 -3.11
N THR A 249 -12.04 32.29 -3.80
CA THR A 249 -11.07 33.31 -3.33
C THR A 249 -11.52 34.02 -2.05
N MET A 250 -12.78 33.85 -1.63
CA MET A 250 -13.35 34.34 -0.37
C MET A 250 -13.44 33.24 0.70
N SER A 251 -13.19 31.98 0.36
CA SER A 251 -13.11 30.90 1.35
C SER A 251 -11.87 31.12 2.18
N GLN A 252 -12.07 31.54 3.43
CA GLN A 252 -11.00 31.83 4.36
C GLN A 252 -10.11 30.58 4.48
N PRO A 253 -8.85 30.63 4.04
CA PRO A 253 -7.94 29.49 4.09
C PRO A 253 -7.94 28.87 5.49
N ALA A 254 -7.85 29.70 6.53
CA ALA A 254 -7.74 29.28 7.93
C ALA A 254 -8.87 28.38 8.45
N LEU A 255 -10.11 28.47 7.94
CA LEU A 255 -11.21 27.63 8.43
C LEU A 255 -11.27 26.25 7.76
N MET A 256 -10.69 26.09 6.58
CA MET A 256 -10.76 24.87 5.76
C MET A 256 -9.41 24.18 5.57
N THR A 257 -8.29 24.89 5.75
CA THR A 257 -6.94 24.35 5.62
C THR A 257 -6.36 23.81 6.93
N GLY A 258 -7.08 23.95 8.05
CA GLY A 258 -6.46 23.72 9.37
C GLY A 258 -5.33 24.70 9.65
N ASP A 259 -4.59 24.44 10.73
CA ASP A 259 -3.51 25.30 11.22
C ASP A 259 -2.18 25.18 10.43
N ASP A 260 -2.12 24.36 9.37
CA ASP A 260 -0.88 24.02 8.65
C ASP A 260 -0.60 24.87 7.39
N ASN A 261 -1.17 26.06 7.29
CA ASN A 261 -0.91 27.01 6.19
C ASN A 261 -1.30 26.53 4.79
N GLY A 262 -2.20 25.56 4.63
CA GLY A 262 -2.73 25.18 3.32
C GLY A 262 -2.65 23.71 2.94
N ALA A 263 -2.37 22.79 3.86
CA ALA A 263 -2.57 21.38 3.54
C ALA A 263 -4.05 21.14 3.27
N GLY A 264 -4.35 20.22 2.36
CA GLY A 264 -5.71 20.10 1.85
C GLY A 264 -6.03 21.08 0.72
N SER A 265 -5.14 22.02 0.36
CA SER A 265 -5.36 22.91 -0.77
C SER A 265 -4.77 22.38 -2.09
N LEU A 266 -5.67 22.11 -3.04
CA LEU A 266 -5.31 21.72 -4.40
C LEU A 266 -6.07 22.57 -5.41
N GLU A 267 -5.34 23.00 -6.44
CA GLU A 267 -5.91 23.61 -7.63
C GLU A 267 -6.41 22.51 -8.59
N TYR A 268 -7.46 22.82 -9.34
CA TYR A 268 -7.99 21.89 -10.35
C TYR A 268 -6.95 21.51 -11.40
N GLU A 269 -6.14 22.47 -11.82
CA GLU A 269 -5.13 22.26 -12.86
C GLU A 269 -4.05 21.27 -12.40
N CYS A 270 -3.54 21.40 -11.18
CA CYS A 270 -2.52 20.50 -10.66
C CYS A 270 -3.08 19.08 -10.45
N LEU A 271 -4.30 18.95 -9.94
CA LEU A 271 -4.97 17.64 -9.80
C LEU A 271 -5.17 16.98 -11.18
N TYR A 272 -5.68 17.73 -12.16
CA TYR A 272 -5.89 17.19 -13.50
C TYR A 272 -4.57 16.79 -14.17
N ARG A 273 -3.52 17.60 -14.04
CA ARG A 273 -2.18 17.27 -14.55
C ARG A 273 -1.64 15.97 -13.93
N MET A 274 -1.81 15.80 -12.63
CA MET A 274 -1.45 14.57 -11.92
C MET A 274 -2.23 13.35 -12.44
N MET A 275 -3.55 13.48 -12.61
CA MET A 275 -4.39 12.40 -13.18
C MET A 275 -3.92 11.99 -14.57
N ARG A 276 -3.64 12.97 -15.45
CA ARG A 276 -3.12 12.72 -16.80
C ARG A 276 -1.75 12.03 -16.79
N SER A 277 -0.91 12.36 -15.82
CA SER A 277 0.38 11.69 -15.64
C SER A 277 0.21 10.24 -15.19
N ALA A 278 -0.72 9.96 -14.28
CA ALA A 278 -1.09 8.60 -13.88
C ALA A 278 -1.58 7.77 -15.08
N GLU A 279 -2.47 8.34 -15.90
CA GLU A 279 -2.96 7.69 -17.14
C GLU A 279 -1.83 7.34 -18.10
N ARG A 280 -0.86 8.24 -18.29
CA ARG A 280 0.34 7.98 -19.12
C ARG A 280 1.20 6.85 -18.58
N CYS A 281 1.13 6.58 -17.27
CA CYS A 281 1.80 5.47 -16.62
C CYS A 281 0.95 4.20 -16.58
N GLY A 282 -0.18 4.14 -17.29
CA GLY A 282 -1.06 2.97 -17.35
C GLY A 282 -1.99 2.80 -16.15
N ILE A 283 -2.13 3.81 -15.29
CA ILE A 283 -3.09 3.81 -14.18
C ILE A 283 -4.40 4.42 -14.69
N VAL A 284 -5.45 3.61 -14.79
CA VAL A 284 -6.72 4.07 -15.37
C VAL A 284 -7.45 4.99 -14.38
N THR A 285 -7.69 6.25 -14.75
CA THR A 285 -8.39 7.23 -13.90
C THR A 285 -9.84 7.49 -14.29
N ARG A 286 -10.21 7.11 -15.52
CA ARG A 286 -11.56 7.21 -16.07
C ARG A 286 -11.90 5.91 -16.77
N ARG A 287 -13.12 5.41 -16.55
CA ARG A 287 -13.65 4.33 -17.37
C ARG A 287 -13.87 4.90 -18.77
N ASN A 288 -12.95 4.62 -19.69
CA ASN A 288 -13.23 4.85 -21.11
C ASN A 288 -14.52 4.08 -21.40
N GLY A 289 -15.56 4.77 -21.89
CA GLY A 289 -16.91 4.25 -22.11
C GLY A 289 -17.01 3.12 -23.15
N ARG A 290 -15.94 2.36 -23.40
CA ARG A 290 -16.03 1.06 -24.05
C ARG A 290 -16.60 0.08 -23.05
N THR A 291 -17.87 -0.23 -23.26
CA THR A 291 -18.60 -1.34 -22.69
C THR A 291 -17.70 -2.57 -22.70
N VAL A 292 -17.24 -3.00 -21.52
CA VAL A 292 -16.66 -4.33 -21.36
C VAL A 292 -17.88 -5.24 -21.30
N SER A 293 -18.20 -5.88 -22.43
CA SER A 293 -19.13 -7.00 -22.46
C SER A 293 -18.52 -8.12 -21.62
N VAL A 294 -19.20 -8.44 -20.52
CA VAL A 294 -18.97 -9.67 -19.73
C VAL A 294 -19.53 -10.85 -20.50
#